data_AF-A0A8T8D4Y1-F1
#
_entry.id   AF-A0A8T8D4Y1-F1
#
_cell.length_a   1.000
_cell.length_b   1.000
_cell.length_c   1.000
_cell.angle_alpha   90.00
_cell.angle_beta   90.00
_cell.angle_gamma   90.00
#
_symmetry.space_group_name_H-M   'P 1'
#
loop_
_entity.id
_entity.type
_entity.pdbx_description
1 polymer ?
#
loop_
_entity_poly.entity_id
_entity_poly.type
_entity_poly.pdbx_seq_one_letter_code
_entity_poly.pdbx_strand_id
1 'polypeptide(L)'
;MNAFTSWADPALGLAAGVWGMLWGFANYRLLAGPLQRMWTATDREAIATLQQQVLGRFLLRMALSFVSLLMVFLVTGRPLAILAAVAGLILAGDAPLFFRMRARRERA
;
A
#
# COMPACT_ATOMS: atom_id res chain seq x y z
N MET A 1 -15.91 9.92 -30.99
CA MET A 1 -15.11 8.95 -30.21
C MET A 1 -15.46 9.12 -28.74
N ASN A 2 -15.92 8.07 -28.05
CA ASN A 2 -16.28 8.15 -26.64
C ASN A 2 -15.03 8.33 -25.79
N ALA A 3 -15.04 9.28 -24.84
CA ALA A 3 -13.93 9.52 -23.92
C ALA A 3 -13.48 8.24 -23.18
N PHE A 4 -14.39 7.28 -23.00
CA PHE A 4 -14.16 5.95 -22.44
C PHE A 4 -13.22 5.04 -23.26
N THR A 5 -12.99 5.30 -24.54
CA THR A 5 -12.17 4.41 -25.41
C THR A 5 -10.81 5.00 -25.82
N SER A 6 -10.38 6.09 -25.18
CA SER A 6 -8.99 6.58 -25.33
C SER A 6 -8.09 5.81 -24.37
N TRP A 7 -7.88 4.53 -24.70
CA TRP A 7 -7.32 3.52 -23.80
C TRP A 7 -5.87 3.79 -23.37
N ALA A 8 -5.05 4.47 -24.16
CA ALA A 8 -3.61 4.57 -23.90
C ALA A 8 -3.17 6.03 -23.78
N ASP A 9 -3.28 6.58 -22.56
CA ASP A 9 -2.47 7.73 -22.18
C ASP A 9 -1.37 7.25 -21.21
N PRO A 10 -0.20 6.91 -21.76
CA PRO A 10 0.89 6.36 -20.97
C PRO A 10 1.40 7.36 -19.92
N ALA A 11 1.30 8.67 -20.18
CA ALA A 11 1.73 9.68 -19.21
C ALA A 11 0.84 9.70 -17.97
N LEU A 12 -0.48 9.63 -18.16
CA LEU A 12 -1.43 9.50 -17.03
C LEU A 12 -1.27 8.17 -16.29
N GLY A 13 -1.01 7.07 -17.02
CA GLY A 13 -0.71 5.78 -16.41
C GLY A 13 0.54 5.82 -15.53
N LEU A 14 1.64 6.41 -16.04
CA LEU A 14 2.88 6.57 -15.27
C LEU A 14 2.68 7.49 -14.06
N ALA A 15 2.00 8.62 -14.22
CA ALA A 15 1.71 9.55 -13.13
C ALA A 15 0.88 8.87 -12.03
N ALA A 16 -0.14 8.10 -12.41
CA ALA A 16 -0.94 7.33 -11.48
C ALA A 16 -0.12 6.22 -10.79
N GLY A 17 0.79 5.56 -11.51
CA GLY A 17 1.72 4.59 -10.95
C GLY A 17 2.66 5.19 -9.91
N VAL A 18 3.27 6.35 -10.22
CA VAL A 18 4.13 7.09 -9.27
C VAL A 18 3.33 7.54 -8.05
N TRP A 19 2.10 8.04 -8.25
CA TRP A 19 1.19 8.37 -7.17
C TRP A 19 0.91 7.16 -6.27
N GLY A 20 0.61 6.01 -6.87
CA GLY A 20 0.46 4.74 -6.17
C GLY A 20 1.71 4.37 -5.37
N MET A 21 2.91 4.56 -5.91
CA MET A 21 4.17 4.30 -5.21
C MET A 21 4.35 5.19 -3.98
N LEU A 22 4.04 6.49 -4.08
CA LEU A 22 4.14 7.42 -2.95
C LEU A 22 3.23 6.99 -1.79
N TRP A 23 1.98 6.65 -2.10
CA TRP A 23 1.04 6.14 -1.11
C TRP A 23 1.41 4.76 -0.59
N GLY A 24 1.96 3.90 -1.44
CA GLY A 24 2.48 2.59 -1.07
C GLY A 24 3.61 2.72 -0.05
N PHE A 25 4.55 3.63 -0.29
CA PHE A 25 5.65 3.90 0.63
C PHE A 25 5.15 4.48 1.97
N ALA A 26 4.18 5.39 1.95
CA ALA A 26 3.55 5.90 3.17
C ALA A 26 2.91 4.76 3.98
N ASN A 27 2.16 3.88 3.32
CA ASN A 27 1.53 2.70 3.93
C ASN A 27 2.56 1.72 4.51
N TYR A 28 3.67 1.49 3.81
CA TYR A 28 4.78 0.69 4.30
C TYR A 28 5.33 1.27 5.61
N ARG A 29 5.59 2.58 5.66
CA ARG A 29 6.13 3.24 6.87
C ARG A 29 5.17 3.17 8.06
N LEU A 30 3.86 3.23 7.80
CA LEU A 30 2.85 3.10 8.86
C LEU A 30 2.91 1.74 9.55
N LEU A 31 3.13 0.65 8.79
CA LEU A 31 3.08 -0.72 9.30
C LEU A 31 4.45 -1.27 9.74
N ALA A 32 5.55 -0.86 9.10
CA ALA A 32 6.86 -1.45 9.32
C ALA A 32 7.33 -1.38 10.79
N GLY A 33 7.14 -0.24 11.45
CA GLY A 33 7.59 -0.05 12.83
C GLY A 33 6.87 -0.92 13.87
N PRO A 34 5.53 -0.92 13.93
CA PRO A 34 4.76 -1.77 14.84
C PRO A 34 4.95 -3.26 14.59
N LEU A 35 5.02 -3.68 13.31
CA LEU A 35 5.30 -5.07 12.98
C LEU A 35 6.68 -5.49 13.50
N GLN A 36 7.69 -4.63 13.33
CA GLN A 36 9.02 -4.88 13.88
C GLN A 36 9.00 -5.00 15.40
N ARG A 37 8.26 -4.13 16.10
CA ARG A 37 8.11 -4.18 17.57
C ARG A 37 7.37 -5.42 18.05
N MET A 38 6.30 -5.82 17.35
CA MET A 38 5.54 -7.03 17.66
C MET A 38 6.41 -8.28 17.53
N TRP A 39 7.33 -8.30 16.57
CA TRP A 39 8.24 -9.43 16.37
C TRP A 39 9.39 -9.51 17.38
N THR A 40 9.69 -8.44 18.11
CA THR A 40 10.70 -8.43 19.18
C THR A 40 10.10 -8.53 20.58
N ALA A 41 8.77 -8.40 20.70
CA ALA A 41 8.07 -8.50 21.96
C ALA A 41 7.99 -9.97 22.43
N THR A 42 8.39 -10.22 23.68
CA THR A 42 8.28 -11.54 24.33
C THR A 42 7.10 -11.59 25.31
N ASP A 43 6.60 -10.43 25.76
CA ASP A 43 5.49 -10.30 26.69
C ASP A 43 4.13 -10.38 25.97
N ARG A 44 3.22 -11.22 26.48
CA ARG A 44 1.88 -11.44 25.91
C ARG A 44 1.00 -10.20 25.98
N GLU A 45 1.08 -9.40 27.05
CA GLU A 45 0.28 -8.18 27.17
C GLU A 45 0.73 -7.14 26.15
N ALA A 46 2.06 -6.96 26.00
CA ALA A 46 2.64 -6.09 24.99
C ALA A 46 2.27 -6.52 23.56
N ILE A 47 2.24 -7.83 23.28
CA ILE A 47 1.82 -8.36 21.98
C ILE A 47 0.35 -8.02 21.69
N ALA A 48 -0.55 -8.18 22.65
CA ALA A 48 -1.98 -7.87 22.46
C ALA A 48 -2.21 -6.38 22.15
N THR A 49 -1.53 -5.47 22.86
CA THR A 49 -1.59 -4.04 22.56
C THR A 49 -1.01 -3.72 21.18
N LEU A 50 0.11 -4.34 20.82
CA LEU A 50 0.70 -4.17 19.49
C LEU A 50 -0.21 -4.73 18.38
N GLN A 51 -0.97 -5.79 18.64
CA GLN A 51 -1.94 -6.35 17.69
C GLN A 51 -3.06 -5.36 17.40
N GLN A 52 -3.62 -4.73 18.43
CA GLN A 52 -4.61 -3.66 18.26
C GLN A 52 -4.04 -2.47 17.49
N GLN A 53 -2.79 -2.07 17.78
CA GLN A 53 -2.12 -0.99 17.05
C GLN A 53 -1.88 -1.33 15.57
N VAL A 54 -1.45 -2.55 15.26
CA VAL A 54 -1.26 -3.03 13.89
C VAL A 54 -2.59 -3.08 13.15
N LEU A 55 -3.66 -3.59 13.79
CA LEU A 55 -5.00 -3.63 13.21
C LEU A 55 -5.51 -2.22 12.88
N GLY A 56 -5.41 -1.27 13.82
CA GLY A 56 -5.83 0.11 13.59
C GLY A 56 -5.05 0.77 12.44
N ARG A 57 -3.74 0.51 12.35
CA ARG A 57 -2.91 1.02 11.25
C ARG A 57 -3.21 0.34 9.91
N PHE A 58 -3.62 -0.92 9.94
CA PHE A 58 -4.05 -1.64 8.74
C PHE A 58 -5.35 -1.05 8.19
N LEU A 59 -6.33 -0.78 9.07
CA LEU A 59 -7.56 -0.08 8.69
C LEU A 59 -7.28 1.32 8.14
N LEU A 60 -6.39 2.07 8.79
CA LEU A 60 -5.97 3.39 8.31
C LEU A 60 -5.32 3.31 6.91
N ARG A 61 -4.39 2.36 6.70
CA ARG A 61 -3.80 2.08 5.39
C ARG A 61 -4.88 1.77 4.35
N MET A 62 -5.87 0.95 4.70
CA MET A 62 -6.94 0.57 3.76
C MET A 62 -7.77 1.79 3.37
N ALA A 63 -8.12 2.65 4.33
CA ALA A 63 -8.81 3.91 4.06
C ALA A 63 -7.98 4.85 3.17
N LEU A 64 -6.69 5.02 3.45
CA LEU A 64 -5.79 5.86 2.65
C LEU A 64 -5.63 5.32 1.22
N SER A 65 -5.49 4.00 1.07
CA SER A 65 -5.39 3.35 -0.25
C SER A 65 -6.68 3.53 -1.04
N PHE A 66 -7.83 3.35 -0.40
CA PHE A 66 -9.14 3.58 -1.02
C PHE A 66 -9.31 5.03 -1.48
N VAL A 67 -9.04 6.00 -0.60
CA VAL A 67 -9.13 7.43 -0.92
C VAL A 67 -8.17 7.80 -2.05
N SER A 68 -6.94 7.28 -2.03
CA SER A 68 -5.95 7.51 -3.08
C SER A 68 -6.41 6.98 -4.44
N LEU A 69 -6.93 5.75 -4.50
CA LEU A 69 -7.47 5.16 -5.74
C LEU A 69 -8.73 5.87 -6.22
N LEU A 70 -9.61 6.27 -5.29
CA LEU A 70 -10.79 7.06 -5.60
C LEU A 70 -10.38 8.40 -6.24
N MET A 71 -9.37 9.08 -5.72
CA MET A 71 -8.86 10.32 -6.32
C MET A 71 -8.30 10.09 -7.72
N VAL A 72 -7.52 9.02 -7.93
CA VAL A 72 -7.04 8.65 -9.27
C VAL A 72 -8.20 8.42 -10.23
N PHE A 73 -9.25 7.71 -9.78
CA PHE A 73 -10.44 7.49 -10.60
C PHE A 73 -11.18 8.80 -10.92
N LEU A 74 -11.41 9.66 -9.92
CA LEU A 74 -12.12 10.92 -10.09
C LEU A 74 -11.38 11.88 -11.03
N VAL A 75 -10.05 11.95 -10.93
CA VAL A 75 -9.22 12.85 -11.74
C VAL A 75 -9.05 12.33 -13.16
N THR A 76 -8.85 11.03 -13.33
CA THR A 76 -8.49 10.48 -14.65
C THR A 76 -9.69 9.92 -15.41
N GLY A 77 -10.73 9.47 -14.71
CA GLY A 77 -11.87 8.75 -15.30
C GLY A 77 -11.49 7.45 -16.02
N ARG A 78 -10.26 6.95 -15.84
CA ARG A 78 -9.68 5.89 -16.67
C ARG A 78 -9.28 4.64 -15.87
N PRO A 79 -9.71 3.44 -16.30
CA PRO A 79 -9.42 2.20 -15.58
C PRO A 79 -7.93 1.83 -15.57
N LEU A 80 -7.18 2.09 -16.65
CA LEU A 80 -5.72 1.79 -16.68
C LEU A 80 -4.92 2.62 -15.68
N ALA A 81 -5.31 3.88 -15.42
CA ALA A 81 -4.64 4.72 -14.43
C ALA A 81 -4.84 4.16 -13.01
N ILE A 82 -6.04 3.63 -12.70
CA ILE A 82 -6.29 2.92 -11.45
C ILE A 82 -5.38 1.69 -11.33
N LEU A 83 -5.30 0.87 -12.38
CA LEU A 83 -4.45 -0.34 -12.37
C LEU A 83 -2.96 0.01 -12.15
N ALA A 84 -2.48 1.08 -12.78
CA ALA A 84 -1.12 1.57 -12.55
C ALA A 84 -0.92 2.04 -11.10
N ALA A 85 -1.87 2.79 -10.54
CA ALA A 85 -1.83 3.21 -9.14
C ALA A 85 -1.85 2.03 -8.16
N VAL A 86 -2.66 1.00 -8.43
CA VAL A 86 -2.67 -0.25 -7.67
C VAL A 86 -1.31 -0.94 -7.74
N ALA A 87 -0.71 -1.04 -8.93
CA ALA A 87 0.62 -1.62 -9.08
C ALA A 87 1.67 -0.84 -8.25
N GLY A 88 1.62 0.50 -8.27
CA GLY A 88 2.48 1.35 -7.45
C GLY A 88 2.29 1.11 -5.95
N LEU A 89 1.04 1.02 -5.48
CA LEU A 89 0.70 0.73 -4.08
C LEU A 89 1.31 -0.60 -3.61
N ILE A 90 1.18 -1.65 -4.44
CA ILE A 90 1.68 -2.99 -4.12
C ILE A 90 3.21 -3.00 -4.11
N LEU A 91 3.85 -2.42 -5.13
CA LEU A 91 5.31 -2.44 -5.28
C LEU A 91 6.03 -1.68 -4.16
N ALA A 92 5.51 -0.52 -3.76
CA ALA A 92 6.14 0.30 -2.72
C ALA A 92 5.64 0.00 -1.29
N GLY A 93 4.47 -0.65 -1.17
CA GLY A 93 3.82 -0.95 0.10
C GLY A 93 3.97 -2.40 0.54
N ASP A 94 3.33 -3.30 -0.19
CA ASP A 94 3.14 -4.71 0.21
C ASP A 94 4.35 -5.59 -0.09
N ALA A 95 4.95 -5.45 -1.28
CA ALA A 95 6.10 -6.26 -1.67
C ALA A 95 7.27 -6.13 -0.67
N PRO A 96 7.66 -4.91 -0.21
CA PRO A 96 8.73 -4.77 0.78
C PRO A 96 8.43 -5.44 2.13
N LEU A 97 7.16 -5.40 2.59
CA LEU A 97 6.75 -6.08 3.83
C LEU A 97 6.84 -7.60 3.66
N PHE A 98 6.36 -8.14 2.54
CA PHE A 98 6.40 -9.56 2.24
C PHE A 98 7.84 -10.09 2.18
N PHE A 99 8.73 -9.44 1.42
CA PHE A 99 10.13 -9.87 1.32
C PHE A 99 10.87 -9.76 2.64
N ARG A 100 10.59 -8.73 3.46
CA ARG A 100 11.14 -8.63 4.82
C ARG A 100 10.71 -9.79 5.71
N MET A 101 9.43 -10.18 5.66
CA MET A 101 8.93 -11.33 6.42
C MET A 101 9.56 -12.65 5.94
N ARG A 102 9.65 -12.83 4.62
CA ARG A 102 10.22 -14.05 4.01
C ARG A 102 11.71 -14.22 4.32
N ALA A 103 12.53 -13.20 4.05
CA ALA A 103 13.97 -13.26 4.25
C ALA A 103 14.38 -13.54 5.71
N ARG A 104 13.49 -13.25 6.67
CA ARG A 104 13.73 -13.53 8.09
C ARG A 104 13.33 -14.96 8.47
N ARG A 105 12.26 -15.53 7.89
CA ARG A 105 11.93 -16.95 8.07
C ARG A 105 13.03 -17.88 7.57
N GLU A 106 13.77 -17.44 6.56
CA GLU A 106 14.92 -18.18 6.01
C GLU A 106 16.18 -18.09 6.91
N ARG A 107 16.18 -17.22 7.95
CA ARG A 107 17.32 -17.02 8.87
C ARG A 107 17.08 -17.52 10.30
N ALA A 108 15.85 -17.91 10.64
CA ALA A 108 15.43 -18.40 11.95
C ALA A 108 15.35 -19.93 11.92
#